data_AF-A0A972QC82-F1
#
_entry.id   AF-A0A972QC82-F1
#
_cell.length_a   1.000
_cell.length_b   1.000
_cell.length_c   1.000
_cell.angle_alpha   90.00
_cell.angle_beta   90.00
_cell.angle_gamma   90.00
#
_symmetry.space_group_name_H-M   'P 1'
#
loop_
_entity.id
_entity.type
_entity.pdbx_description
1 polymer ?
#
loop_
_entity_poly.entity_id
_entity_poly.type
_entity_poly.pdbx_seq_one_letter_code
_entity_poly.pdbx_strand_id
1 'polypeptide(L)'
;MRLKQEIQFAIPDQNFMDWLPPGTFTPDPELLKISEILDGIPQALDLVTTDLLVNPDINPNSKMGRPGITVEQVLRTALLKQKKGYSYRELVERIDDSFSFRQFTRFGLAPIPNFSAL
;
A
#
# COMPACT_ATOMS: atom_id res chain seq x y z
N MET A 1 11.58 32.73 1.90
CA MET A 1 10.88 32.07 3.02
C MET A 1 9.75 31.23 2.43
N ARG A 2 10.03 29.96 2.10
CA ARG A 2 9.03 29.03 1.55
C ARG A 2 8.40 28.30 2.73
N LEU A 3 7.09 28.45 2.88
CA LEU A 3 6.29 27.71 3.86
C LEU A 3 6.64 26.23 3.73
N LYS A 4 7.16 25.64 4.82
CA LYS A 4 7.27 24.21 4.96
C LYS A 4 5.85 23.68 4.81
N GLN A 5 5.54 23.08 3.66
CA GLN A 5 4.39 22.19 3.60
C GLN A 5 4.72 21.08 4.58
N GLU A 6 4.14 21.18 5.78
CA GLU A 6 3.98 20.05 6.66
C GLU A 6 3.21 19.01 5.86
N ILE A 7 3.95 18.08 5.27
CA ILE A 7 3.38 16.90 4.66
C ILE A 7 2.95 16.02 5.84
N GLN A 8 1.80 16.37 6.41
CA GLN A 8 0.95 15.42 7.13
C GLN A 8 0.57 14.32 6.15
N PHE A 9 1.33 13.23 6.09
CA PHE A 9 0.78 11.96 5.61
C PHE A 9 1.32 10.82 6.48
N ALA A 10 1.04 10.94 7.77
CA ALA A 10 0.92 9.82 8.69
C ALA A 10 -0.56 9.65 9.04
N ILE A 11 -1.38 9.42 8.02
CA ILE A 11 -2.70 8.83 8.21
C ILE A 11 -2.80 7.76 7.13
N PRO A 12 -2.72 6.46 7.46
CA PRO A 12 -3.40 5.50 6.64
C PRO A 12 -4.87 5.82 6.83
N ASP A 13 -5.44 6.69 5.99
CA ASP A 13 -6.90 6.77 5.88
C ASP A 13 -7.32 5.43 5.30
N GLN A 14 -7.41 4.43 6.17
CA GLN A 14 -7.87 3.09 5.83
C GLN A 14 -9.28 3.16 5.23
N ASN A 15 -9.98 4.27 5.48
CA ASN A 15 -11.29 4.58 4.92
C ASN A 15 -11.28 5.90 4.13
N PHE A 16 -10.35 6.10 3.18
CA PHE A 16 -10.52 7.18 2.19
C PHE A 16 -11.87 7.09 1.44
N MET A 17 -12.51 5.92 1.48
CA MET A 17 -13.87 5.69 1.02
C MET A 17 -14.91 6.59 1.69
N ASP A 18 -14.71 6.97 2.96
CA ASP A 18 -15.62 7.84 3.69
C ASP A 18 -15.64 9.26 3.13
N TRP A 19 -14.57 9.66 2.42
CA TRP A 19 -14.47 10.94 1.72
C TRP A 19 -15.08 10.93 0.32
N LEU A 20 -15.40 9.75 -0.21
CA LEU A 20 -15.92 9.62 -1.56
C LEU A 20 -17.45 9.54 -1.54
N PRO A 21 -18.15 10.30 -2.41
CA PRO A 21 -19.59 10.14 -2.58
C PRO A 21 -19.96 8.68 -2.88
N PRO A 22 -21.08 8.17 -2.35
CA PRO A 22 -21.51 6.80 -2.64
C PRO A 22 -21.69 6.58 -4.15
N GLY A 23 -21.19 5.46 -4.66
CA GLY A 23 -21.23 5.14 -6.10
C GLY A 23 -20.09 5.75 -6.93
N THR A 24 -19.11 6.40 -6.31
CA THR A 24 -17.89 6.87 -7.00
C THR A 24 -17.11 5.76 -7.70
N PHE A 25 -17.04 4.59 -7.09
CA PHE A 25 -16.47 3.40 -7.70
C PHE A 25 -17.15 2.15 -7.14
N THR A 26 -17.02 1.04 -7.86
CA THR A 26 -17.43 -0.28 -7.42
C THR A 26 -16.20 -1.09 -7.04
N PRO A 27 -16.08 -1.56 -5.78
CA PRO A 27 -14.98 -2.43 -5.38
C PRO A 27 -14.96 -3.71 -6.22
N ASP A 28 -13.75 -4.20 -6.52
CA ASP A 28 -13.59 -5.52 -7.14
C ASP A 28 -13.95 -6.59 -6.08
N PRO A 29 -15.00 -7.39 -6.30
CA PRO A 29 -15.48 -8.34 -5.31
C PRO A 29 -14.48 -9.46 -5.00
N GLU A 30 -13.58 -9.77 -5.95
CA GLU A 30 -12.52 -10.74 -5.70
C GLU A 30 -11.44 -10.15 -4.79
N LEU A 31 -11.03 -8.91 -5.05
CA LEU A 31 -10.04 -8.22 -4.22
C LEU A 31 -10.57 -7.95 -2.81
N LEU A 32 -11.87 -7.68 -2.65
CA LEU A 32 -12.51 -7.60 -1.34
C LEU A 32 -12.38 -8.90 -0.56
N LYS A 33 -12.74 -10.04 -1.18
CA LYS A 33 -12.61 -11.36 -0.52
C LYS A 33 -11.17 -11.69 -0.16
N ILE A 34 -10.21 -11.38 -1.03
CA ILE A 34 -8.78 -11.56 -0.72
C ILE A 34 -8.39 -10.67 0.45
N SER A 35 -8.84 -9.40 0.48
CA SER A 35 -8.59 -8.51 1.61
C SER A 35 -9.15 -9.09 2.90
N GLU A 36 -10.41 -9.55 2.91
CA GLU A 36 -11.04 -10.16 4.09
C GLU A 36 -10.26 -11.36 4.61
N ILE A 37 -9.76 -12.21 3.70
CA ILE A 37 -8.91 -13.35 4.06
C ILE A 37 -7.60 -12.87 4.70
N LEU A 38 -6.93 -11.88 4.12
CA LEU A 38 -5.68 -11.32 4.67
C LEU A 38 -5.91 -10.64 6.02
N ASP A 39 -7.01 -9.89 6.14
CA ASP A 39 -7.43 -9.21 7.38
C ASP A 39 -7.75 -10.25 8.48
N GLY A 40 -8.21 -11.45 8.11
CA GLY A 40 -8.47 -12.57 9.02
C GLY A 40 -7.25 -13.42 9.40
N ILE A 41 -6.08 -13.20 8.77
CA ILE A 41 -4.85 -13.98 9.02
C ILE A 41 -3.67 -13.03 9.28
N PRO A 42 -3.68 -12.30 10.41
CA PRO A 42 -2.61 -11.35 10.74
C PRO A 42 -1.24 -12.04 10.89
N GLN A 43 -1.20 -13.34 11.23
CA GLN A 43 0.06 -14.08 11.35
C GLN A 43 0.80 -14.18 10.01
N ALA A 44 0.10 -14.11 8.88
CA ALA A 44 0.75 -14.07 7.57
C ALA A 44 1.59 -12.80 7.40
N LEU A 45 1.14 -11.68 7.98
CA LEU A 45 1.89 -10.43 7.97
C LEU A 45 3.16 -10.53 8.82
N ASP A 46 3.12 -11.26 9.94
CA ASP A 46 4.29 -11.46 10.81
C ASP A 46 5.39 -12.27 10.10
N LEU A 47 4.99 -13.30 9.34
CA LEU A 47 5.92 -14.09 8.52
C LEU A 47 6.58 -13.23 7.45
N VAL A 48 5.79 -12.43 6.71
CA VAL A 48 6.31 -11.54 5.68
C VAL A 48 7.17 -10.43 6.29
N THR A 49 6.80 -9.92 7.46
CA THR A 49 7.61 -8.95 8.22
C THR A 49 8.96 -9.55 8.55
N THR A 50 8.99 -10.80 9.02
CA THR A 50 10.22 -11.51 9.35
C THR A 50 11.11 -11.63 8.13
N ASP A 51 10.58 -12.03 6.98
CA ASP A 51 11.33 -12.18 5.72
C ASP A 51 11.85 -10.83 5.16
N LEU A 52 11.07 -9.75 5.30
CA LEU A 52 11.46 -8.43 4.80
C LEU A 52 12.46 -7.70 5.71
N LEU A 53 12.42 -7.95 7.02
CA LEU A 53 13.26 -7.27 8.01
C LEU A 53 14.54 -8.04 8.37
N VAL A 54 14.87 -9.14 7.66
CA VAL A 54 16.11 -9.92 7.90
C VAL A 54 17.38 -9.10 7.74
N ASN A 55 17.33 -7.89 7.17
CA ASN A 55 18.53 -7.09 6.96
C ASN A 55 19.01 -6.43 8.30
N PRO A 56 20.11 -6.91 8.91
CA PRO A 56 20.57 -6.46 10.22
C PRO A 56 21.12 -5.03 10.21
N ASP A 57 21.33 -4.45 9.03
CA ASP A 57 21.88 -3.10 8.84
C ASP A 57 20.80 -2.00 8.84
N ILE A 58 19.51 -2.37 8.90
CA ILE A 58 18.41 -1.40 8.95
C ILE A 58 18.26 -0.88 10.38
N ASN A 59 18.71 0.35 10.62
CA ASN A 59 18.47 1.06 11.87
C ASN A 59 17.01 1.58 11.91
N PRO A 60 16.12 1.01 12.75
CA PRO A 60 14.72 1.42 12.84
C PRO A 60 14.55 2.87 13.37
N ASN A 61 15.59 3.46 13.97
CA ASN A 61 15.62 4.82 14.47
C ASN A 61 16.28 5.83 13.50
N SER A 62 16.66 5.40 12.29
CA SER A 62 17.17 6.33 11.28
C SER A 62 16.04 7.22 10.78
N LYS A 63 16.08 8.50 11.17
CA LYS A 63 15.23 9.55 10.58
C LYS A 63 15.66 9.96 9.16
N MET A 64 16.71 9.33 8.62
CA MET A 64 17.18 9.52 7.25
C MET A 64 16.84 8.29 6.41
N GLY A 65 16.00 8.48 5.40
CA GLY A 65 15.54 7.47 4.45
C GLY A 65 14.37 7.98 3.61
N ARG A 66 14.05 7.29 2.51
CA ARG A 66 12.79 7.52 1.79
C ARG A 66 11.63 7.01 2.67
N PRO A 67 10.45 7.67 2.67
CA PRO A 67 9.27 7.12 3.31
C PRO A 67 9.00 5.73 2.72
N GLY A 68 9.13 4.71 3.56
CA GLY A 68 9.00 3.31 3.17
C GLY A 68 7.54 2.90 3.03
N ILE A 69 7.32 1.83 2.28
CA ILE A 69 6.04 1.13 2.16
C ILE A 69 5.90 0.21 3.38
N THR A 70 4.69 0.07 3.93
CA THR A 70 4.47 -0.87 5.04
C THR A 70 4.54 -2.31 4.55
N VAL A 71 4.87 -3.26 5.42
CA VAL A 71 4.86 -4.70 5.09
C VAL A 71 3.51 -5.13 4.49
N GLU A 72 2.41 -4.60 5.02
CA GLU A 72 1.06 -4.91 4.54
C GLU A 72 0.85 -4.41 3.10
N GLN A 73 1.27 -3.17 2.81
CA GLN A 73 1.21 -2.59 1.48
C GLN A 73 2.11 -3.39 0.50
N VAL A 74 3.30 -3.84 0.92
CA VAL A 74 4.18 -4.69 0.10
C VAL A 74 3.49 -6.01 -0.24
N LEU A 75 2.97 -6.73 0.76
CA LEU A 75 2.29 -8.01 0.56
C LEU A 75 1.10 -7.88 -0.40
N ARG A 76 0.21 -6.92 -0.15
CA ARG A 76 -0.98 -6.71 -1.00
C ARG A 76 -0.58 -6.29 -2.42
N THR A 77 0.46 -5.47 -2.57
CA THR A 77 0.95 -5.07 -3.90
C THR A 77 1.57 -6.24 -4.66
N ALA A 78 2.32 -7.10 -3.98
CA ALA A 78 2.88 -8.33 -4.55
C ALA A 78 1.77 -9.29 -5.02
N LEU A 79 0.72 -9.46 -4.21
CA LEU A 79 -0.45 -10.29 -4.57
C LEU A 79 -1.20 -9.72 -5.77
N LEU A 80 -1.42 -8.40 -5.81
CA LEU A 80 -2.07 -7.74 -6.94
C LEU A 80 -1.25 -7.93 -8.23
N LYS A 81 0.07 -7.74 -8.14
CA LYS A 81 1.00 -7.98 -9.24
C LYS A 81 0.92 -9.41 -9.74
N GLN A 82 1.00 -10.39 -8.84
CA GLN A 82 0.95 -11.81 -9.20
C GLN A 82 -0.39 -12.18 -9.84
N LYS A 83 -1.51 -11.69 -9.30
CA LYS A 83 -2.86 -11.98 -9.81
C LYS A 83 -3.11 -11.39 -11.20
N LYS A 84 -2.63 -10.18 -11.46
CA LYS A 84 -2.87 -9.47 -12.72
C LYS A 84 -1.76 -9.63 -13.77
N GLY A 85 -0.60 -10.13 -13.37
CA GLY A 85 0.55 -10.33 -14.25
C GLY A 85 1.25 -9.04 -14.68
N TYR A 86 1.06 -7.93 -13.96
CA TYR A 86 1.63 -6.63 -14.33
C TYR A 86 3.14 -6.56 -14.13
N SER A 87 3.81 -5.78 -14.97
CA SER A 87 5.15 -5.27 -14.66
C SER A 87 5.08 -4.25 -13.51
N TYR A 88 6.20 -3.99 -12.81
CA TYR A 88 6.21 -3.00 -11.72
C TYR A 88 5.85 -1.59 -12.19
N ARG A 89 6.20 -1.23 -13.43
CA ARG A 89 5.85 0.08 -14.00
C ARG A 89 4.35 0.22 -14.20
N GLU A 90 3.74 -0.77 -14.84
CA GLU A 90 2.29 -0.81 -15.03
C GLU A 90 1.56 -0.90 -13.69
N LEU A 91 2.12 -1.63 -12.71
CA LEU A 91 1.52 -1.78 -11.40
C LEU A 91 1.36 -0.44 -10.68
N VAL A 92 2.38 0.42 -10.70
CA VAL A 92 2.29 1.78 -10.13
C VAL A 92 1.15 2.55 -10.78
N GLU A 93 1.11 2.58 -12.11
CA GLU A 93 0.08 3.31 -12.85
C GLU A 93 -1.32 2.76 -12.55
N ARG A 94 -1.49 1.43 -12.56
CA ARG A 94 -2.78 0.80 -12.29
C ARG A 94 -3.25 1.06 -10.86
N ILE A 95 -2.35 1.03 -9.88
CA ILE A 95 -2.67 1.41 -8.50
C ILE A 95 -3.05 2.88 -8.44
N ASP A 96 -2.32 3.77 -9.11
CA ASP A 96 -2.61 5.21 -9.12
C ASP A 96 -4.01 5.52 -9.68
N ASP A 97 -4.38 4.84 -10.78
CA ASP A 97 -5.60 5.06 -11.55
C ASP A 97 -6.89 4.42 -10.95
N SER A 98 -6.76 3.48 -10.00
CA SER A 98 -7.89 2.66 -9.54
C SER A 98 -8.11 2.72 -8.03
N PHE A 99 -9.27 3.26 -7.61
CA PHE A 99 -9.68 3.26 -6.19
C PHE A 99 -9.79 1.84 -5.62
N SER A 100 -10.25 0.86 -6.38
CA SER A 100 -10.29 -0.55 -5.94
C SER A 100 -8.89 -1.08 -5.65
N PHE A 101 -7.89 -0.73 -6.48
CA PHE A 101 -6.51 -1.15 -6.25
C PHE A 101 -5.87 -0.39 -5.10
N ARG A 102 -6.12 0.93 -4.96
CA ARG A 102 -5.67 1.72 -3.80
C ARG A 102 -6.25 1.21 -2.48
N GLN A 103 -7.52 0.80 -2.49
CA GLN A 103 -8.19 0.17 -1.34
C GLN A 103 -7.52 -1.15 -0.99
N PHE A 104 -7.37 -2.03 -1.98
CA PHE A 104 -6.80 -3.35 -1.78
C PHE A 104 -5.36 -3.29 -1.29
N THR A 105 -4.56 -2.36 -1.81
CA THR A 105 -3.13 -2.20 -1.48
C THR A 105 -2.87 -1.34 -0.24
N ARG A 106 -3.91 -0.74 0.38
CA ARG A 106 -3.80 0.14 1.56
C ARG A 106 -2.95 1.40 1.32
N PHE A 107 -2.84 1.89 0.08
CA PHE A 107 -2.24 3.19 -0.19
C PHE A 107 -3.20 4.35 0.04
N GLY A 108 -4.52 4.11 -0.01
CA GLY A 108 -5.50 5.18 0.14
C GLY A 108 -5.27 6.32 -0.84
N LEU A 109 -5.27 7.56 -0.36
CA LEU A 109 -4.92 8.75 -1.15
C LEU A 109 -3.43 9.11 -1.10
N ALA A 110 -2.59 8.31 -0.43
CA ALA A 110 -1.16 8.58 -0.37
C ALA A 110 -0.53 8.48 -1.78
N PRO A 111 0.55 9.23 -2.04
CA PRO A 111 1.30 9.11 -3.28
C PRO A 111 1.87 7.69 -3.42
N ILE A 112 1.77 7.12 -4.62
CA ILE A 112 2.36 5.82 -4.92
C ILE A 112 3.87 6.01 -5.14
N PRO A 113 4.73 5.21 -4.50
CA PRO A 113 6.17 5.30 -4.70
C PRO A 113 6.56 4.89 -6.11
N ASN A 114 7.79 5.23 -6.50
CA ASN A 114 8.32 4.84 -7.80
C ASN A 114 8.37 3.30 -7.94
N PHE A 115 8.22 2.79 -9.16
CA PHE A 115 8.25 1.35 -9.45
C PHE A 115 9.49 0.61 -8.92
N SER A 116 10.61 1.32 -8.72
CA SER A 116 11.84 0.75 -8.17
C SER A 116 11.81 0.54 -6.65
N ALA A 117 10.75 1.00 -5.98
CA ALA A 117 10.56 0.92 -4.54
C ALA A 117 9.37 0.01 -4.16
N LEU A 118 8.73 -0.61 -5.16
CA LEU A 118 7.73 -1.67 -5.02
C LEU A 118 8.38 -3.05 -5.06
#